data_AF-A0A399GFM9-F1
#
_entry.id   AF-A0A399GFM9-F1
#
_cell.length_a   1.000
_cell.length_b   1.000
_cell.length_c   1.000
_cell.angle_alpha   90.00
_cell.angle_beta   90.00
_cell.angle_gamma   90.00
#
_symmetry.space_group_name_H-M   'P 1'
#
loop_
_entity.id
_entity.type
_entity.pdbx_description
1 polymer ?
#
loop_
_entity_poly.entity_id
_entity_poly.type
_entity_poly.pdbx_seq_one_letter_code
_entity_poly.pdbx_strand_id
1 'polypeptide(L)'
;MSDNIYVKSVAGTCITFSFILAGNAITQSYMTVPALLVNFPRAGTPEHKDRARLLGRQWPLCWTVGNQFFRPISTLGFLGYAYAGYSVYREGMLARSDWKLFGVAAVMHLTTILHSAINMQPLNDKLEALAERSNEKELGEAESIATKWASWNRLRLVTPTIAGGLALWNLLSL
;
A
#
# COMPACT_ATOMS: atom_id res chain seq x y z
N MET A 1 17.65 -12.55 -17.71
CA MET A 1 16.53 -13.31 -17.16
C MET A 1 16.88 -14.75 -17.38
N SER A 2 16.64 -15.60 -16.37
CA SER A 2 16.72 -17.03 -16.57
C SER A 2 15.86 -17.42 -17.77
N ASP A 3 16.31 -18.38 -18.58
CA ASP A 3 15.44 -18.98 -19.60
C ASP A 3 14.33 -19.84 -18.96
N ASN A 4 14.33 -19.92 -17.63
CA ASN A 4 13.34 -20.59 -16.83
C ASN A 4 12.01 -19.80 -16.80
N ILE A 5 11.03 -20.32 -17.53
CA ILE A 5 9.66 -19.78 -17.62
C ILE A 5 9.00 -19.54 -16.25
N TYR A 6 9.31 -20.34 -15.23
CA TYR A 6 8.72 -20.17 -13.90
C TYR A 6 9.18 -18.87 -13.23
N VAL A 7 10.47 -18.55 -13.33
CA VAL A 7 11.02 -17.29 -12.78
C VAL A 7 10.43 -16.10 -13.52
N LYS A 8 10.27 -16.22 -14.84
CA LYS A 8 9.62 -15.18 -15.67
C LYS A 8 8.18 -14.92 -15.22
N SER A 9 7.41 -15.99 -15.04
CA SER A 9 6.02 -15.90 -14.58
C SER A 9 5.91 -15.33 -13.17
N VAL A 10 6.81 -15.70 -12.25
CA VAL A 10 6.84 -15.14 -10.90
C VAL A 10 7.16 -13.64 -10.94
N ALA A 11 8.20 -13.23 -11.67
CA ALA A 11 8.57 -11.83 -11.81
C ALA A 11 7.45 -11.00 -12.45
N GLY A 12 6.84 -11.51 -13.53
CA GLY A 12 5.69 -10.87 -14.18
C GLY A 12 4.48 -10.71 -13.24
N THR A 13 4.19 -11.74 -12.45
CA THR A 13 3.12 -11.69 -11.43
C THR A 13 3.41 -10.62 -10.37
N CYS A 14 4.66 -10.53 -9.90
CA CYS A 14 5.07 -9.52 -8.91
C CYS A 14 5.00 -8.09 -9.47
N ILE A 15 5.26 -7.90 -10.77
CA ILE A 15 5.09 -6.60 -11.44
C ILE A 15 3.61 -6.22 -11.43
N THR A 16 2.72 -7.14 -11.77
CA THR A 16 1.27 -6.93 -11.70
C THR A 16 0.83 -6.57 -10.27
N PHE A 17 1.31 -7.30 -9.26
CA PHE A 17 1.06 -6.97 -7.85
C PHE A 17 1.49 -5.56 -7.48
N SER A 18 2.66 -5.14 -7.98
CA SER A 18 3.21 -3.81 -7.72
C SER A 18 2.29 -2.70 -8.24
N PHE A 19 1.79 -2.83 -9.47
CA PHE A 19 0.89 -1.83 -10.04
C PHE A 19 -0.54 -1.89 -9.50
N ILE A 20 -1.04 -3.07 -9.10
CA ILE A 20 -2.31 -3.19 -8.36
C ILE A 20 -2.23 -2.44 -7.02
N LEU A 21 -1.13 -2.61 -6.27
CA LEU A 21 -0.92 -1.91 -5.00
C LEU A 21 -0.83 -0.40 -5.17
N ALA A 22 -0.09 0.06 -6.19
CA ALA A 22 0.01 1.47 -6.55
C ALA A 22 -1.37 2.06 -6.92
N GLY A 23 -2.13 1.37 -7.77
CA GLY A 23 -3.49 1.77 -8.15
C GLY A 23 -4.42 1.88 -6.94
N ASN A 24 -4.39 0.90 -6.04
CA ASN A 24 -5.17 0.98 -4.79
C ASN A 24 -4.78 2.19 -3.93
N ALA A 25 -3.48 2.47 -3.79
CA ALA A 25 -3.02 3.63 -3.02
C ALA A 25 -3.51 4.95 -3.65
N ILE A 26 -3.51 5.06 -4.98
CA ILE A 26 -4.08 6.21 -5.69
C ILE A 26 -5.57 6.36 -5.38
N THR A 27 -6.35 5.29 -5.57
CA THR A 27 -7.81 5.31 -5.34
C THR A 27 -8.13 5.73 -3.91
N GLN A 28 -7.45 5.15 -2.91
CA GLN A 28 -7.74 5.47 -1.52
C GLN A 28 -7.36 6.92 -1.17
N SER A 29 -6.19 7.39 -1.60
CA SER A 29 -5.69 8.73 -1.24
C SER A 29 -6.34 9.88 -2.01
N TYR A 30 -6.65 9.68 -3.30
CA TYR A 30 -7.10 10.75 -4.19
C TYR A 30 -8.58 10.67 -4.57
N MET A 31 -9.27 9.57 -4.24
CA MET A 31 -10.71 9.42 -4.49
C MET A 31 -11.46 9.15 -3.19
N THR A 32 -11.11 8.09 -2.46
CA THR A 32 -11.87 7.66 -1.27
C THR A 32 -11.81 8.69 -0.14
N VAL A 33 -10.62 9.09 0.31
CA VAL A 33 -10.51 10.07 1.41
C VAL A 33 -11.17 11.41 1.06
N PRO A 34 -10.93 12.02 -0.12
CA PRO A 34 -11.66 13.22 -0.53
C PRO A 34 -13.18 13.05 -0.55
N ALA A 35 -13.70 11.91 -1.04
CA ALA A 35 -15.13 11.65 -1.06
C ALA A 35 -15.74 11.52 0.35
N LEU A 36 -14.99 10.97 1.31
CA LEU A 36 -15.43 10.89 2.71
C LEU A 36 -15.40 12.26 3.40
N LEU A 37 -14.43 13.11 3.04
CA LEU A 37 -14.21 14.42 3.65
C LEU A 37 -14.90 15.59 2.94
N VAL A 38 -15.60 15.36 1.82
CA VAL A 38 -16.33 16.44 1.14
C VAL A 38 -17.34 17.09 2.09
N ASN A 39 -17.31 18.43 2.17
CA ASN A 39 -18.13 19.25 3.06
C ASN A 39 -18.04 18.83 4.54
N PHE A 40 -16.85 18.41 5.02
CA PHE A 40 -16.67 18.09 6.44
C PHE A 40 -16.93 19.35 7.31
N PRO A 41 -17.83 19.30 8.30
CA PRO A 41 -18.13 20.45 9.14
C PRO A 41 -16.91 20.90 9.95
N ARG A 42 -16.88 22.16 10.40
CA ARG A 42 -15.79 22.69 11.22
C ARG A 42 -15.75 22.02 12.60
N ALA A 43 -14.54 21.75 13.10
CA ALA A 43 -14.36 21.21 14.44
C ALA A 43 -15.05 22.07 15.53
N GLY A 44 -15.66 21.40 16.51
CA GLY A 44 -16.38 22.04 17.62
C GLY A 44 -17.88 22.24 17.42
N THR A 45 -18.42 22.00 16.21
CA THR A 45 -19.88 22.01 16.00
C THR A 45 -20.51 20.64 16.26
N PRO A 46 -21.81 20.57 16.61
CA PRO A 46 -22.52 19.29 16.75
C PRO A 46 -22.46 18.44 15.48
N GLU A 47 -22.59 19.07 14.30
CA GLU A 47 -22.58 18.40 13.01
C GLU A 47 -21.24 17.73 12.71
N HIS A 48 -20.13 18.31 13.21
CA HIS A 48 -18.81 17.70 13.09
C HIS A 48 -18.73 16.36 13.83
N LYS A 49 -19.31 16.29 15.04
CA LYS A 49 -19.31 15.05 15.85
C LYS A 49 -20.06 13.94 15.13
N ASP A 50 -21.22 14.26 14.56
CA ASP A 50 -22.02 13.29 13.81
C ASP A 50 -21.32 12.85 12.52
N ARG A 51 -20.68 13.79 11.80
CA ARG A 51 -19.91 13.47 10.60
C ARG A 51 -18.67 12.64 10.91
N ALA A 52 -17.97 12.91 12.02
CA ALA A 52 -16.83 12.12 12.47
C ALA A 52 -17.22 10.68 12.82
N ARG A 53 -18.37 10.48 13.48
CA ARG A 53 -18.91 9.14 13.75
C ARG A 53 -19.27 8.41 12.46
N LEU A 54 -19.89 9.10 11.50
CA LEU A 54 -20.18 8.52 10.19
C LEU A 54 -18.91 8.10 9.46
N LEU A 55 -17.88 8.96 9.48
CA LEU A 55 -16.56 8.63 8.94
C LEU A 55 -16.02 7.36 9.57
N GLY A 56 -16.08 7.24 10.90
CA GLY A 56 -15.62 6.04 11.61
C GLY A 56 -16.37 4.77 11.26
N ARG A 57 -17.67 4.86 10.93
CA ARG A 57 -18.46 3.72 10.43
C ARG A 57 -18.14 3.35 8.98
N GLN A 58 -17.87 4.35 8.14
CA GLN A 58 -17.54 4.14 6.73
C GLN A 58 -16.10 3.61 6.56
N TRP A 59 -15.18 4.06 7.41
CA TRP A 59 -13.76 3.81 7.24
C TRP A 59 -13.41 2.31 7.17
N PRO A 60 -13.88 1.43 8.09
CA PRO A 60 -13.67 -0.02 7.99
C PRO A 60 -14.05 -0.63 6.65
N LEU A 61 -15.12 -0.14 6.01
CA LEU A 61 -15.55 -0.64 4.69
C LEU A 61 -14.51 -0.34 3.60
N CYS A 62 -13.76 0.75 3.75
CA CYS A 62 -12.74 1.19 2.80
C CYS A 62 -11.38 0.49 2.99
N TRP A 63 -11.01 0.07 4.20
CA TRP A 63 -9.69 -0.54 4.47
C TRP A 63 -9.71 -2.03 4.84
N THR A 64 -10.86 -2.64 5.11
CA THR A 64 -10.95 -4.10 5.39
C THR A 64 -10.48 -4.92 4.19
N VAL A 65 -10.93 -4.56 2.97
CA VAL A 65 -10.42 -5.14 1.72
C VAL A 65 -8.90 -4.91 1.59
N GLY A 66 -8.44 -3.71 1.97
CA GLY A 66 -7.04 -3.34 2.21
C GLY A 66 -6.24 -4.43 2.93
N ASN A 67 -6.75 -4.86 4.08
CA ASN A 67 -6.06 -5.80 4.95
C ASN A 67 -6.19 -7.26 4.51
N GLN A 68 -7.31 -7.65 3.91
CA GLN A 68 -7.54 -9.03 3.51
C GLN A 68 -6.93 -9.39 2.15
N PHE A 69 -6.87 -8.44 1.22
CA PHE A 69 -6.39 -8.69 -0.16
C PHE A 69 -4.98 -8.15 -0.40
N PHE A 70 -4.74 -6.88 -0.07
CA PHE A 70 -3.50 -6.22 -0.47
C PHE A 70 -2.30 -6.56 0.41
N ARG A 71 -2.50 -6.92 1.68
CA ARG A 71 -1.41 -7.42 2.54
C ARG A 71 -0.82 -8.74 2.02
N PRO A 72 -1.63 -9.79 1.74
CA PRO A 72 -1.11 -11.00 1.11
C PRO A 72 -0.37 -10.73 -0.20
N ILE A 73 -0.92 -9.88 -1.08
CA ILE A 73 -0.30 -9.55 -2.36
C ILE A 73 1.07 -8.87 -2.17
N SER A 74 1.20 -7.97 -1.20
CA SER A 74 2.49 -7.34 -0.92
C SER A 74 3.51 -8.34 -0.36
N THR A 75 3.07 -9.29 0.47
CA THR A 75 3.93 -10.38 0.97
C THR A 75 4.38 -11.31 -0.15
N LEU A 76 3.46 -11.70 -1.04
CA LEU A 76 3.79 -12.50 -2.22
C LEU A 76 4.72 -11.74 -3.17
N GLY A 77 4.55 -10.43 -3.32
CA GLY A 77 5.46 -9.57 -4.08
C GLY A 77 6.87 -9.55 -3.49
N PHE A 78 7.00 -9.41 -2.16
CA PHE A 78 8.29 -9.51 -1.47
C PHE A 78 8.97 -10.87 -1.71
N LEU A 79 8.26 -11.96 -1.43
CA LEU A 79 8.81 -13.31 -1.56
C LEU A 79 9.13 -13.66 -3.02
N GLY A 80 8.26 -13.27 -3.95
CA GLY A 80 8.43 -13.53 -5.38
C GLY A 80 9.59 -12.76 -5.99
N TYR A 81 9.77 -11.48 -5.63
CA TYR A 81 10.96 -10.74 -6.07
C TYR A 81 12.25 -11.24 -5.39
N ALA A 82 12.20 -11.63 -4.12
CA ALA A 82 13.34 -12.26 -3.46
C ALA A 82 13.75 -13.58 -4.16
N TYR A 83 12.77 -14.41 -4.51
CA TYR A 83 12.97 -15.63 -5.29
C TYR A 83 13.56 -15.31 -6.67
N ALA A 84 12.98 -14.37 -7.42
CA ALA A 84 13.49 -13.98 -8.74
C ALA A 84 14.92 -13.46 -8.67
N GLY A 85 15.24 -12.61 -7.69
CA GLY A 85 16.60 -12.13 -7.44
C GLY A 85 17.56 -13.27 -7.12
N TYR A 86 17.17 -14.19 -6.23
CA TYR A 86 17.99 -15.35 -5.91
C TYR A 86 18.22 -16.26 -7.12
N SER A 87 17.19 -16.54 -7.92
CA SER A 87 17.31 -17.34 -9.14
C SER A 87 18.27 -16.72 -10.14
N VAL A 88 18.18 -15.41 -10.38
CA VAL A 88 19.08 -14.69 -11.29
C VAL A 88 20.51 -14.67 -10.73
N TYR A 89 20.68 -14.47 -9.43
CA TYR A 89 22.00 -14.54 -8.78
C TYR A 89 22.66 -15.90 -8.98
N ARG A 90 21.90 -16.99 -8.87
CA ARG A 90 22.41 -18.36 -9.04
C ARG A 90 22.88 -18.69 -10.45
N GLU A 91 22.40 -17.98 -11.47
CA GLU A 91 22.84 -18.18 -12.86
C GLU A 91 24.21 -17.59 -13.17
N GLY A 92 24.73 -16.72 -12.29
CA GLY A 92 26.06 -16.14 -12.42
C GLY A 92 26.23 -15.40 -13.73
N MET A 93 27.30 -15.70 -14.48
CA MET A 93 27.62 -15.00 -15.74
C MET A 93 26.65 -15.29 -16.89
N LEU A 94 25.79 -16.29 -16.77
CA LEU A 94 24.76 -16.59 -17.77
C LEU A 94 23.49 -15.75 -17.57
N ALA A 95 23.38 -15.07 -16.43
CA ALA A 95 22.25 -14.22 -16.11
C ALA A 95 22.20 -13.02 -17.06
N ARG A 96 21.14 -12.90 -17.85
CA ARG A 96 20.92 -11.66 -18.62
C ARG A 96 20.43 -10.49 -17.74
N SER A 97 19.74 -10.77 -16.62
CA SER A 97 19.13 -9.74 -15.74
C SER A 97 20.06 -9.35 -14.60
N ASP A 98 19.90 -8.15 -14.05
CA ASP A 98 20.55 -7.78 -12.78
C ASP A 98 19.69 -8.25 -11.59
N TRP A 99 20.22 -9.18 -10.79
CA TRP A 99 19.55 -9.68 -9.59
C TRP A 99 19.33 -8.59 -8.54
N LYS A 100 20.19 -7.56 -8.50
CA LYS A 100 20.12 -6.47 -7.52
C LYS A 100 18.83 -5.69 -7.67
N LEU A 101 18.35 -5.51 -8.90
CA LEU A 101 17.10 -4.79 -9.16
C LEU A 101 15.88 -5.55 -8.60
N PHE A 102 15.87 -6.88 -8.67
CA PHE A 102 14.87 -7.70 -7.98
C PHE A 102 15.02 -7.65 -6.45
N GLY A 103 16.26 -7.59 -5.94
CA GLY A 103 16.53 -7.36 -4.52
C GLY A 103 15.94 -6.04 -4.02
N VAL A 104 16.16 -4.94 -4.76
CA VAL A 104 15.57 -3.62 -4.45
C VAL A 104 14.05 -3.69 -4.51
N ALA A 105 13.47 -4.33 -5.52
CA ALA A 105 12.03 -4.51 -5.64
C ALA A 105 11.44 -5.29 -4.44
N ALA A 106 12.13 -6.33 -3.96
CA ALA A 106 11.73 -7.06 -2.75
C ALA A 106 11.75 -6.14 -1.52
N VAL A 107 12.84 -5.37 -1.32
CA VAL A 107 12.94 -4.43 -0.19
C VAL A 107 11.82 -3.40 -0.22
N MET A 108 11.44 -2.87 -1.39
CA MET A 108 10.32 -1.93 -1.52
C MET A 108 8.97 -2.55 -1.09
N HIS A 109 8.72 -3.82 -1.42
CA HIS A 109 7.54 -4.53 -0.91
C HIS A 109 7.62 -4.75 0.60
N LEU A 110 8.79 -5.11 1.14
CA LEU A 110 8.98 -5.22 2.59
C LEU A 110 8.71 -3.88 3.31
N THR A 111 9.22 -2.77 2.79
CA THR A 111 8.93 -1.43 3.31
C THR A 111 7.42 -1.15 3.30
N THR A 112 6.72 -1.55 2.24
CA THR A 112 5.25 -1.39 2.13
C THR A 112 4.53 -2.18 3.22
N ILE A 113 4.94 -3.42 3.48
CA ILE A 113 4.38 -4.28 4.54
C ILE A 113 4.59 -3.64 5.91
N LEU A 114 5.85 -3.28 6.24
CA LEU A 114 6.20 -2.71 7.54
C LEU A 114 5.51 -1.38 7.77
N HIS A 115 5.49 -0.49 6.77
CA HIS A 115 4.79 0.78 6.88
C HIS A 115 3.28 0.59 7.08
N SER A 116 2.67 -0.37 6.38
CA SER A 116 1.25 -0.69 6.54
C SER A 116 0.93 -1.18 7.96
N ALA A 117 1.78 -2.03 8.53
CA ALA A 117 1.56 -2.60 9.86
C ALA A 117 1.84 -1.59 10.98
N ILE A 118 2.97 -0.88 10.90
CA ILE A 118 3.47 -0.04 12.00
C ILE A 118 2.85 1.36 11.98
N ASN A 119 2.70 1.96 10.80
CA ASN A 119 2.30 3.37 10.68
C ASN A 119 0.82 3.53 10.30
N MET A 120 0.33 2.71 9.38
CA MET A 120 -1.03 2.87 8.84
C MET A 120 -2.09 2.20 9.70
N GLN A 121 -1.82 1.02 10.29
CA GLN A 121 -2.80 0.32 11.13
C GLN A 121 -3.24 1.17 12.34
N PRO A 122 -2.35 1.85 13.10
CA PRO A 122 -2.80 2.70 14.20
C PRO A 122 -3.71 3.86 13.76
N LEU A 123 -3.52 4.40 12.55
CA LEU A 123 -4.41 5.42 12.00
C LEU A 123 -5.76 4.83 11.58
N ASN A 124 -5.78 3.60 11.05
CA ASN A 124 -7.01 2.88 10.76
C ASN A 124 -7.83 2.64 12.03
N ASP A 125 -7.17 2.18 13.10
CA ASP A 125 -7.81 1.88 14.37
C ASP A 125 -8.39 3.15 15.01
N LYS A 126 -7.66 4.29 14.92
CA LYS A 126 -8.16 5.60 15.36
C LYS A 126 -9.40 6.04 14.59
N LEU A 127 -9.39 5.90 13.27
CA LEU A 127 -10.54 6.27 12.44
C LEU A 127 -11.74 5.37 12.71
N GLU A 128 -11.54 4.05 12.87
CA GLU A 128 -12.61 3.14 13.27
C GLU A 128 -13.17 3.49 14.66
N ALA A 129 -12.30 3.84 15.62
CA ALA A 129 -12.72 4.21 16.96
C ALA A 129 -13.67 5.42 16.99
N LEU A 130 -13.62 6.31 15.99
CA LEU A 130 -14.53 7.45 15.87
C LEU A 130 -16.01 7.06 15.86
N ALA A 131 -16.34 5.83 15.42
CA ALA A 131 -17.72 5.37 15.36
C ALA A 131 -18.41 5.40 16.74
N GLU A 132 -17.75 4.88 17.76
CA GLU A 132 -18.38 4.62 19.07
C GLU A 132 -17.42 4.73 20.28
N ARG A 133 -16.10 4.67 20.07
CA ARG A 133 -15.10 4.53 21.14
C ARG A 133 -14.33 5.82 21.44
N SER A 134 -14.52 6.87 20.64
CA SER A 134 -13.75 8.12 20.74
C SER A 134 -14.38 9.18 21.63
N ASN A 135 -13.53 9.93 22.32
CA ASN A 135 -13.93 11.09 23.11
C ASN A 135 -14.10 12.36 22.24
N GLU A 136 -14.62 13.45 22.81
CA GLU A 136 -14.90 14.68 22.05
C GLU A 136 -13.67 15.30 21.37
N LYS A 137 -12.50 15.19 22.01
CA LYS A 137 -11.25 15.71 21.45
C LYS A 137 -10.86 14.92 20.20
N GLU A 138 -10.94 13.59 20.26
CA GLU A 138 -10.63 12.70 19.14
C GLU A 138 -11.60 12.88 17.97
N LEU A 139 -12.89 13.10 18.27
CA LEU A 139 -13.88 13.43 17.24
C LEU A 139 -13.51 14.73 16.52
N GLY A 140 -13.01 15.74 17.24
CA GLY A 140 -12.52 17.00 16.67
C GLY A 140 -11.28 16.87 15.77
N GLU A 141 -10.54 15.77 15.88
CA GLU A 141 -9.33 15.50 15.10
C GLU A 141 -9.60 14.62 13.86
N ALA A 142 -10.86 14.21 13.62
CA ALA A 142 -11.23 13.24 12.59
C ALA A 142 -10.70 13.57 11.19
N GLU A 143 -10.90 14.81 10.73
CA GLU A 143 -10.42 15.28 9.43
C GLU A 143 -8.89 15.26 9.34
N SER A 144 -8.21 15.70 10.42
CA SER A 144 -6.74 15.70 10.50
C SER A 144 -6.17 14.28 10.44
N ILE A 145 -6.80 13.33 11.13
CA ILE A 145 -6.38 11.93 11.11
C ILE A 145 -6.56 11.34 9.70
N ALA A 146 -7.69 11.58 9.04
CA ALA A 146 -7.97 11.08 7.70
C ALA A 146 -7.03 11.68 6.63
N THR A 147 -6.78 12.99 6.69
CA THR A 147 -5.83 13.66 5.78
C THR A 147 -4.39 13.21 6.03
N LYS A 148 -3.99 13.00 7.29
CA LYS A 148 -2.70 12.41 7.64
C LYS A 148 -2.56 11.00 7.07
N TRP A 149 -3.60 10.18 7.19
CA TRP A 149 -3.62 8.85 6.59
C TRP A 149 -3.39 8.91 5.08
N ALA A 150 -4.13 9.77 4.36
CA ALA A 150 -3.98 9.93 2.92
C ALA A 150 -2.57 10.36 2.52
N SER A 151 -1.97 11.27 3.31
CA SER A 151 -0.61 11.75 3.14
C SER A 151 0.43 10.64 3.31
N TRP A 152 0.30 9.80 4.34
CA TRP A 152 1.22 8.70 4.64
C TRP A 152 1.08 7.54 3.65
N ASN A 153 -0.14 7.30 3.15
CA ASN A 153 -0.40 6.29 2.13
C ASN A 153 0.36 6.54 0.82
N ARG A 154 0.91 7.76 0.60
CA ARG A 154 1.84 8.04 -0.52
C ARG A 154 3.05 7.13 -0.53
N LEU A 155 3.54 6.67 0.62
CA LEU A 155 4.66 5.72 0.63
C LEU A 155 4.24 4.40 -0.03
N ARG A 156 3.01 3.93 0.23
CA ARG A 156 2.42 2.73 -0.39
C ARG A 156 2.10 2.89 -1.88
N LEU A 157 2.16 4.13 -2.41
CA LEU A 157 2.13 4.40 -3.84
C LEU A 157 3.56 4.36 -4.43
N VAL A 158 4.50 5.06 -3.80
CA VAL A 158 5.86 5.21 -4.32
C VAL A 158 6.61 3.88 -4.32
N THR A 159 6.56 3.11 -3.22
CA THR A 159 7.37 1.90 -3.10
C THR A 159 6.99 0.81 -4.12
N PRO A 160 5.71 0.46 -4.35
CA PRO A 160 5.37 -0.52 -5.37
C PRO A 160 5.60 0.03 -6.79
N THR A 161 5.45 1.33 -7.02
CA THR A 161 5.75 1.93 -8.32
C THR A 161 7.23 1.79 -8.69
N ILE A 162 8.13 2.06 -7.74
CA ILE A 162 9.58 1.84 -7.93
C ILE A 162 9.87 0.35 -8.13
N ALA A 163 9.29 -0.53 -7.30
CA ALA A 163 9.50 -1.97 -7.40
C ALA A 163 9.10 -2.52 -8.77
N GLY A 164 7.86 -2.22 -9.20
CA GLY A 164 7.31 -2.64 -10.48
C GLY A 164 8.06 -2.03 -11.66
N GLY A 165 8.41 -0.74 -11.58
CA GLY A 165 9.16 -0.03 -12.62
C GLY A 165 10.56 -0.60 -12.83
N LEU A 166 11.33 -0.80 -11.75
CA LEU A 166 12.68 -1.39 -11.82
C LEU A 166 12.63 -2.83 -12.32
N ALA A 167 11.69 -3.64 -11.82
CA ALA A 167 11.53 -5.02 -12.26
C ALA A 167 11.13 -5.07 -13.74
N LEU A 168 10.15 -4.28 -14.17
CA LEU A 168 9.73 -4.21 -15.58
C LEU A 168 10.87 -3.75 -16.49
N TRP A 169 11.60 -2.71 -16.10
CA TRP A 169 12.79 -2.26 -16.82
C TRP A 169 13.83 -3.38 -16.95
N ASN A 170 14.13 -4.07 -15.85
CA ASN A 170 15.08 -5.20 -15.83
C ASN A 170 14.63 -6.40 -16.68
N LEU A 171 13.33 -6.49 -17.01
CA LEU A 171 12.81 -7.51 -17.92
C LEU A 171 12.84 -7.09 -19.38
N LEU A 172 12.61 -5.80 -19.65
CA LEU A 172 12.51 -5.26 -21.01
C LEU A 172 13.84 -4.79 -21.60
N SER A 173 14.83 -4.49 -20.76
CA SER A 173 16.16 -4.04 -21.20
C SER A 173 17.13 -5.18 -21.55
N LEU A 174 16.60 -6.37 -21.81
CA LEU A 174 17.33 -7.62 -22.12
C LEU A 174 17.05 -8.11 -23.54
#